data_AF-A0A651HW53-F1
#
_entry.id   AF-A0A651HW53-F1
#
_cell.length_a   1.000
_cell.length_b   1.000
_cell.length_c   1.000
_cell.angle_alpha   90.00
_cell.angle_beta   90.00
_cell.angle_gamma   90.00
#
_symmetry.space_group_name_H-M   'P 1'
#
loop_
_entity.id
_entity.type
_entity.pdbx_description
1 polymer ?
#
loop_
_entity_poly.entity_id
_entity_poly.type
_entity_poly.pdbx_seq_one_letter_code
_entity_poly.pdbx_strand_id
1 'polypeptide(L)'
;MSVRETRIRTSKNMSWTPRPGWVTVRLVGTCADPALRRGQVVAHAPLDLDPVSGAEEELLPGTLVIVLSKAAHLVEDDLHLIPEEAVVAVGEILP
;
A
#
# COMPACT_ATOMS: atom_id res chain seq x y z
N MET A 1 -16.93 -27.81 -26.58
CA MET A 1 -17.49 -27.05 -25.44
C MET A 1 -16.45 -26.03 -25.03
N SER A 2 -16.65 -24.75 -25.35
CA SER A 2 -15.68 -23.69 -25.05
C SER A 2 -16.00 -23.09 -23.68
N VAL A 3 -15.08 -23.24 -22.73
CA VAL A 3 -15.17 -22.65 -21.39
C VAL A 3 -15.01 -21.15 -21.56
N ARG A 4 -16.13 -20.41 -21.51
CA ARG A 4 -16.09 -18.95 -21.39
C ARG A 4 -15.53 -18.65 -20.00
N GLU A 5 -14.24 -18.36 -19.94
CA GLU A 5 -13.63 -17.65 -18.80
C GLU A 5 -14.51 -16.45 -18.49
N THR A 6 -15.23 -16.55 -17.38
CA THR A 6 -16.01 -15.43 -16.85
C THR A 6 -14.99 -14.53 -16.19
N ARG A 7 -14.26 -13.73 -16.99
CA ARG A 7 -13.53 -12.58 -16.44
C ARG A 7 -14.59 -11.70 -15.80
N ILE A 8 -14.65 -11.75 -14.47
CA ILE A 8 -15.40 -10.80 -13.66
C ILE A 8 -14.85 -9.43 -14.05
N ARG A 9 -15.58 -8.70 -14.89
CA ARG A 9 -15.31 -7.28 -15.14
C ARG A 9 -15.66 -6.58 -13.84
N THR A 10 -14.65 -6.31 -13.01
CA THR A 10 -14.81 -5.45 -11.84
C THR A 10 -15.28 -4.07 -12.32
N SER A 11 -16.24 -3.52 -11.59
CA SER A 11 -16.84 -2.22 -11.89
C SER A 11 -15.74 -1.15 -11.84
N LYS A 12 -15.46 -0.50 -12.97
CA LYS A 12 -14.50 0.63 -13.13
C LYS A 12 -14.67 1.80 -12.14
N ASN A 13 -15.72 1.80 -11.31
CA ASN A 13 -16.14 2.89 -10.45
C ASN A 13 -16.14 2.52 -8.96
N MET A 14 -15.37 1.52 -8.54
CA MET A 14 -15.16 1.27 -7.12
C MET A 14 -14.04 2.21 -6.63
N SER A 15 -14.41 3.38 -6.10
CA SER A 15 -13.48 4.21 -5.35
C SER A 15 -13.20 3.51 -4.03
N TRP A 16 -12.13 2.73 -3.97
CA TRP A 16 -11.73 2.04 -2.76
C TRP A 16 -10.84 2.96 -1.94
N THR A 17 -11.33 3.36 -0.76
CA THR A 17 -10.57 4.14 0.21
C THR A 17 -10.08 3.18 1.29
N PRO A 18 -8.76 3.13 1.60
CA PRO A 18 -8.27 2.33 2.70
C PRO A 18 -8.94 2.74 4.01
N ARG A 19 -9.12 1.79 4.93
CA ARG A 19 -9.61 2.13 6.28
C ARG A 19 -8.58 3.04 6.96
N PRO A 20 -8.99 3.94 7.88
CA PRO A 20 -8.04 4.71 8.68
C PRO A 20 -6.99 3.80 9.33
N GLY A 21 -5.72 4.20 9.30
CA GLY A 21 -4.59 3.40 9.78
C GLY A 21 -4.04 2.41 8.74
N TRP A 22 -4.49 2.51 7.48
CA TRP A 22 -4.04 1.65 6.40
C TRP A 22 -3.51 2.45 5.21
N VAL A 23 -2.53 1.84 4.56
CA VAL A 23 -1.86 2.33 3.38
C VAL A 23 -2.05 1.34 2.26
N THR A 24 -2.42 1.85 1.09
CA THR A 24 -2.42 1.10 -0.16
C THR A 24 -1.05 1.23 -0.80
N VAL A 25 -0.38 0.10 -0.99
CA VAL A 25 0.98 0.03 -1.51
C VAL A 25 1.03 -0.87 -2.73
N ARG A 26 1.58 -0.36 -3.83
CA ARG A 26 2.01 -1.20 -4.96
C ARG A 26 3.39 -1.75 -4.65
N LEU A 27 3.56 -3.06 -4.67
CA LEU A 27 4.88 -3.65 -4.45
C LEU A 27 5.73 -3.57 -5.70
N VAL A 28 6.94 -3.03 -5.57
CA VAL A 28 7.84 -2.74 -6.70
C VAL A 28 9.16 -3.53 -6.64
N GLY A 29 9.37 -4.31 -5.58
CA GLY A 29 10.54 -5.18 -5.47
C GLY A 29 10.70 -5.84 -4.11
N THR A 30 11.75 -6.63 -3.98
CA THR A 30 12.15 -7.30 -2.74
C THR A 30 13.33 -6.58 -2.10
N CYS A 31 13.43 -6.70 -0.79
CA CYS A 31 14.61 -6.29 -0.04
C CYS A 31 15.60 -7.46 0.08
N ALA A 32 16.82 -7.19 0.56
CA ALA A 32 17.78 -8.24 0.89
C ALA A 32 17.28 -9.15 2.01
N ASP A 33 16.53 -8.58 2.97
CA ASP A 33 15.78 -9.34 3.97
C ASP A 33 14.43 -9.80 3.37
N PRO A 34 14.13 -11.11 3.30
CA PRO A 34 12.86 -11.63 2.79
C PRO A 34 11.65 -11.26 3.67
N ALA A 35 11.86 -10.88 4.92
CA ALA A 35 10.79 -10.36 5.80
C ALA A 35 10.33 -8.95 5.39
N LEU A 36 11.04 -8.28 4.47
CA LEU A 36 10.78 -6.93 4.00
C LEU A 36 10.47 -6.90 2.50
N ARG A 37 9.58 -6.00 2.10
CA ARG A 37 9.32 -5.69 0.69
C ARG A 37 9.37 -4.20 0.43
N ARG A 38 9.75 -3.85 -0.79
CA ARG A 38 9.74 -2.48 -1.27
C ARG A 38 8.43 -2.21 -2.00
N GLY A 39 7.84 -1.06 -1.71
CA GLY A 39 6.61 -0.61 -2.33
C GLY A 39 6.60 0.88 -2.62
N GLN A 40 5.54 1.29 -3.30
CA GLN A 40 5.19 2.68 -3.54
C GLN A 40 3.77 2.92 -3.05
N VAL A 41 3.57 3.99 -2.28
CA VAL A 41 2.25 4.37 -1.79
C VAL A 41 1.38 4.79 -2.97
N VAL A 42 0.16 4.27 -3.01
CA VAL A 42 -0.87 4.61 -4.01
C VAL A 42 -1.95 5.49 -3.38
N ALA A 43 -2.35 5.14 -2.16
CA ALA A 43 -3.32 5.90 -1.38
C ALA A 43 -3.06 5.66 0.11
N HIS A 44 -3.34 6.66 0.94
CA HIS A 44 -3.18 6.60 2.38
C HIS A 44 -4.42 7.20 3.05
N ALA A 45 -4.93 6.54 4.08
CA ALA A 45 -5.98 7.06 4.95
C ALA A 45 -5.42 7.08 6.39
N PRO A 46 -4.89 8.23 6.86
CA PRO A 46 -4.31 8.33 8.19
C PRO A 46 -5.33 7.98 9.28
N LEU A 47 -4.86 7.32 10.34
CA LEU A 47 -5.65 7.19 11.57
C LEU A 47 -5.57 8.51 12.35
N ASP A 48 -6.71 9.21 12.53
CA ASP A 48 -6.80 10.40 13.39
C ASP A 48 -6.60 10.01 14.86
N LEU A 49 -5.34 9.85 15.28
CA LEU A 49 -4.92 9.82 16.67
C LEU A 49 -3.95 10.98 16.84
N ASP A 50 -4.46 12.09 17.39
CA ASP A 50 -3.78 13.35 17.74
C ASP A 50 -2.49 13.67 16.95
N PRO A 51 -2.47 14.72 16.11
CA PRO A 51 -1.31 15.03 15.28
C PRO A 51 -0.11 15.34 16.19
N VAL A 52 0.78 14.35 16.33
CA VAL A 52 2.15 14.62 16.74
C VAL A 52 2.73 15.42 15.58
N SER A 53 2.81 16.73 15.79
CA SER A 53 3.29 17.72 14.82
C SER A 53 4.60 17.22 14.18
N GLY A 54 4.53 16.80 12.91
CA GLY A 54 5.62 16.15 12.17
C GLY A 54 5.26 14.84 11.46
N ALA A 55 4.13 14.19 11.77
CA ALA A 55 3.74 12.90 11.18
C ALA A 55 2.89 13.00 9.90
N GLU A 56 2.51 14.20 9.46
CA GLU A 56 1.44 14.39 8.46
C GLU A 56 1.87 14.18 6.99
N GLU A 57 3.16 14.01 6.69
CA GLU A 57 3.64 14.04 5.28
C GLU A 57 4.42 12.81 4.81
N GLU A 58 4.62 11.78 5.63
CA GLU A 58 5.52 10.68 5.25
C GLU A 58 4.92 9.71 4.20
N LEU A 59 3.60 9.55 4.15
CA LEU A 59 2.95 8.50 3.33
C LEU A 59 2.11 9.07 2.17
N LEU A 60 2.64 10.09 1.50
CA LEU A 60 2.00 10.65 0.31
C LEU A 60 1.98 9.65 -0.87
N PRO A 61 0.97 9.72 -1.76
CA PRO A 61 0.97 8.96 -2.99
C PRO A 61 2.26 9.19 -3.81
N GLY A 62 2.88 8.10 -4.24
CA GLY A 62 4.16 8.12 -4.96
C GLY A 62 5.38 7.91 -4.07
N THR A 63 5.26 8.05 -2.74
CA THR A 63 6.36 7.83 -1.81
C THR A 63 6.80 6.37 -1.80
N LEU A 64 8.13 6.15 -1.79
CA LEU A 64 8.70 4.82 -1.67
C LEU A 64 8.70 4.38 -0.21
N VAL A 65 8.33 3.12 0.04
CA VAL A 65 8.26 2.57 1.39
C VAL A 65 8.89 1.18 1.46
N ILE A 66 9.36 0.82 2.65
CA ILE A 66 9.68 -0.55 3.02
C ILE A 66 8.62 -1.03 4.00
N VAL A 67 8.07 -2.22 3.74
CA VAL A 67 6.97 -2.80 4.53
C VAL A 67 7.30 -4.22 4.96
N LEU A 68 6.66 -4.67 6.04
CA LEU A 68 6.72 -6.07 6.46
C LEU A 68 5.99 -6.98 5.46
N SER A 69 6.70 -7.95 4.88
CA SER A 69 6.14 -8.94 3.93
C SER A 69 4.89 -9.63 4.47
N LYS A 70 4.88 -9.97 5.76
CA LYS A 70 3.79 -10.70 6.43
C LYS A 70 2.51 -9.89 6.63
N ALA A 71 2.62 -8.55 6.61
CA ALA A 71 1.50 -7.64 6.84
C ALA A 71 0.83 -7.19 5.53
N ALA A 72 1.33 -7.69 4.39
CA ALA A 72 0.85 -7.30 3.08
C ALA A 72 -0.33 -8.14 2.62
N HIS A 73 -1.51 -7.52 2.58
CA HIS A 73 -2.74 -8.14 2.16
C HIS A 73 -3.07 -7.75 0.71
N LEU A 74 -2.99 -8.71 -0.22
CA LEU A 74 -3.34 -8.47 -1.63
C LEU A 74 -4.83 -8.10 -1.75
N VAL A 75 -5.11 -6.97 -2.41
CA VAL A 75 -6.48 -6.48 -2.66
C VAL A 75 -6.87 -6.68 -4.13
N GLU A 76 -6.07 -6.14 -5.05
CA GLU A 76 -6.33 -6.19 -6.49
C GLU A 76 -5.00 -6.08 -7.25
N ASP A 77 -4.81 -6.93 -8.25
CA ASP A 77 -3.60 -6.99 -9.11
C ASP A 77 -2.28 -6.99 -8.32
N ASP A 78 -1.64 -5.82 -8.19
CA ASP A 78 -0.37 -5.60 -7.48
C ASP A 78 -0.51 -4.69 -6.24
N LEU A 79 -1.75 -4.30 -5.90
CA LEU A 79 -2.08 -3.43 -4.78
C LEU A 79 -2.26 -4.24 -3.50
N HIS A 80 -1.55 -3.81 -2.46
CA HIS A 80 -1.56 -4.42 -1.15
C HIS A 80 -2.02 -3.42 -0.10
N LEU A 81 -2.87 -3.88 0.80
CA LEU A 81 -3.19 -3.21 2.05
C LEU A 81 -2.11 -3.49 3.08
N ILE A 82 -1.58 -2.41 3.66
CA ILE A 82 -0.54 -2.45 4.69
C ILE A 82 -1.02 -1.60 5.87
N PRO A 83 -1.07 -2.15 7.10
CA PRO A 83 -1.26 -1.33 8.29
C PRO A 83 -0.12 -0.31 8.42
N GLU A 84 -0.40 0.92 8.84
CA GLU A 84 0.62 1.96 8.99
C GLU A 84 1.79 1.50 9.88
N GLU A 85 1.49 0.78 10.96
CA GLU A 85 2.49 0.24 11.88
C GLU A 85 3.42 -0.82 11.26
N ALA A 86 3.07 -1.34 10.08
CA ALA A 86 3.87 -2.29 9.33
C ALA A 86 4.75 -1.64 8.25
N VAL A 87 4.68 -0.31 8.08
CA VAL A 87 5.64 0.47 7.31
C VAL A 87 6.86 0.73 8.20
N VAL A 88 8.03 0.22 7.78
CA VAL A 88 9.25 0.24 8.60
C VAL A 88 10.25 1.31 8.16
N ALA A 89 10.11 1.82 6.94
CA ALA A 89 10.91 2.92 6.43
C ALA A 89 10.17 3.66 5.31
N VAL A 90 10.38 4.96 5.25
CA VAL A 90 9.88 5.86 4.23
C VAL A 90 11.08 6.42 3.48
N GLY A 91 11.08 6.29 2.16
CA GLY A 91 12.14 6.76 1.28
C GLY A 91 11.92 8.20 0.89
N GLU A 92 12.96 9.02 1.01
CA GLU A 92 12.96 10.39 0.47
C GLU A 92 13.04 10.36 -1.06
N ILE A 93 12.38 11.32 -1.70
CA ILE A 93 12.60 11.61 -3.12
C ILE A 93 13.97 12.27 -3.21
N LEU A 94 14.95 11.58 -3.80
CA LEU A 94 16.27 12.17 -4.04
C LEU A 94 16.12 13.32 -5.06
N PRO A 95 16.75 14.50 -4.80
CA PRO A 95 16.71 15.65 -5.70
C PRO A 95 17.39 15.42 -7.05
#